data_AF-A0A7C5SUA2-F1
#
_entry.id   AF-A0A7C5SUA2-F1
#
_cell.length_a   1.000
_cell.length_b   1.000
_cell.length_c   1.000
_cell.angle_alpha   90.00
_cell.angle_beta   90.00
_cell.angle_gamma   90.00
#
_symmetry.space_group_name_H-M   'P 1'
#
loop_
_entity.id
_entity.type
_entity.pdbx_description
1 polymer ?
#
loop_
_entity_poly.entity_id
_entity_poly.type
_entity_poly.pdbx_seq_one_letter_code
_entity_poly.pdbx_strand_id
1 'polypeptide(L)'
;MTVISATVTWRKSCASRKCSKEKSMEKSNIEKIYALTPLQQGMLFQHLYSPESSVYNMQVDFTLEGDLDIDALQQSWSFLVERHAVLRTVFAWERMEKPYQVVHRHADFKMMQHD
;
A
#
# COMPACT_ATOMS: atom_id res chain seq x y z
N MET A 1 19.20 -7.53 19.20
CA MET A 1 17.78 -7.17 19.32
C MET A 1 17.35 -6.68 17.95
N THR A 2 16.67 -7.51 17.17
CA THR A 2 16.26 -7.13 15.81
C THR A 2 14.88 -6.51 15.90
N VAL A 3 14.80 -5.20 15.68
CA VAL A 3 13.52 -4.47 15.58
C VAL A 3 13.13 -4.51 14.11
N ILE A 4 12.03 -5.19 13.80
CA ILE A 4 11.49 -5.22 12.44
C ILE A 4 10.40 -4.15 12.37
N SER A 5 10.73 -3.01 11.76
CA SER A 5 9.74 -1.99 11.42
C SER A 5 9.17 -2.30 10.04
N ALA A 6 7.94 -2.80 9.98
CA ALA A 6 7.22 -2.96 8.72
C ALA A 6 6.57 -1.62 8.35
N THR A 7 7.29 -0.76 7.62
CA THR A 7 6.71 0.45 7.05
C THR A 7 6.11 0.15 5.68
N VAL A 8 4.78 0.04 5.60
CA VAL A 8 4.08 0.10 4.31
C VAL A 8 4.18 1.53 3.80
N THR A 9 5.21 1.81 2.99
CA THR A 9 5.39 3.12 2.36
C THR A 9 4.43 3.25 1.17
N TRP A 10 3.39 4.05 1.33
CA TRP A 10 2.56 4.50 0.22
C TRP A 10 3.38 5.49 -0.61
N ARG A 11 3.84 5.04 -1.79
CA ARG A 11 4.52 5.95 -2.73
C ARG A 11 3.47 6.93 -3.27
N LYS A 12 3.64 8.22 -3.01
CA LYS A 12 2.93 9.29 -3.72
C LYS A 12 3.11 9.05 -5.22
N SER A 13 2.07 8.64 -5.93
CA SER A 13 2.08 8.70 -7.38
C SER A 13 1.90 10.16 -7.77
N CYS A 14 3.04 10.83 -7.97
CA CYS A 14 3.23 12.02 -8.80
C CYS A 14 2.74 13.39 -8.28
N ALA A 15 3.70 14.26 -7.91
CA ALA A 15 3.48 15.69 -7.67
C ALA A 15 4.21 16.60 -8.68
N SER A 16 4.71 16.09 -9.82
CA SER A 16 5.44 16.93 -10.79
C SER A 16 5.09 16.65 -12.26
N ARG A 17 5.12 17.73 -13.04
CA ARG A 17 4.55 17.92 -14.39
C ARG A 17 5.25 17.14 -15.52
N LYS A 18 6.02 16.10 -15.22
CA LYS A 18 6.73 15.25 -16.20
C LYS A 18 6.59 13.75 -15.86
N CYS A 19 5.35 13.26 -15.86
CA CYS A 19 5.05 11.83 -15.98
C CYS A 19 4.40 11.60 -17.34
N SER A 20 5.18 11.75 -18.42
CA SER A 20 4.70 11.49 -19.78
C SER A 20 5.02 10.08 -20.28
N LYS A 21 5.52 9.18 -19.42
CA LYS A 21 5.67 7.75 -19.71
C LYS A 21 5.74 6.93 -18.40
N GLU A 22 4.63 6.67 -17.71
CA GLU A 22 4.68 5.66 -16.63
C GLU A 22 3.32 5.01 -16.36
N LYS A 23 3.28 3.70 -16.65
CA LYS A 23 2.22 2.71 -16.42
C LYS A 23 0.79 3.21 -16.59
N SER A 24 0.28 3.06 -17.82
CA SER A 24 -1.11 2.66 -18.00
C SER A 24 -1.44 1.60 -16.94
N MET A 25 -2.49 1.81 -16.14
CA MET A 25 -3.13 0.72 -15.40
C MET A 25 -3.17 -0.48 -16.34
N GLU A 26 -2.31 -1.46 -16.09
CA GLU A 26 -2.27 -2.64 -16.92
C GLU A 26 -3.58 -3.34 -16.62
N LYS A 27 -4.55 -3.21 -17.53
CA LYS A 27 -5.92 -3.71 -17.31
C LYS A 27 -5.91 -5.20 -16.92
N SER A 28 -4.87 -5.93 -17.31
CA SER A 28 -4.58 -7.32 -16.94
C SER A 28 -4.48 -7.53 -15.42
N ASN A 29 -3.93 -6.57 -14.66
CA ASN A 29 -3.73 -6.71 -13.22
C ASN A 29 -4.90 -6.22 -12.37
N ILE A 30 -6.06 -5.90 -12.95
CA ILE A 30 -7.25 -5.49 -12.18
C ILE A 30 -8.10 -6.73 -11.87
N GLU A 31 -8.42 -6.92 -10.59
CA GLU A 31 -9.35 -7.96 -10.14
C GLU A 31 -10.76 -7.39 -9.97
N LYS A 32 -10.93 -6.31 -9.19
CA LYS A 32 -12.23 -5.70 -8.86
C LYS A 32 -12.13 -4.20 -8.63
N ILE A 33 -13.24 -3.50 -8.83
CA ILE A 33 -13.36 -2.06 -8.59
C ILE A 33 -14.63 -1.81 -7.75
N TYR A 34 -14.49 -0.99 -6.71
CA TYR A 34 -15.61 -0.58 -5.85
C TYR A 34 -15.58 0.92 -5.61
N ALA A 35 -16.74 1.52 -5.32
CA ALA A 35 -16.77 2.87 -4.77
C ALA A 35 -16.21 2.87 -3.33
N LEU A 36 -15.58 3.97 -2.92
CA LEU A 36 -15.18 4.13 -1.52
C LEU A 36 -16.42 4.31 -0.63
N THR A 37 -16.31 3.79 0.58
CA THR A 37 -17.22 4.14 1.68
C THR A 37 -17.02 5.61 2.11
N PRO A 38 -18.02 6.25 2.74
CA PRO A 38 -17.87 7.63 3.22
C PRO A 38 -16.65 7.84 4.14
N LEU A 39 -16.34 6.87 5.00
CA LEU A 39 -15.17 6.93 5.87
C LEU A 39 -13.87 6.92 5.06
N GLN A 40 -13.74 6.01 4.10
CA GLN A 40 -12.56 5.96 3.23
C GLN A 40 -12.42 7.25 2.40
N GLN A 41 -13.53 7.86 1.96
CA GLN A 41 -13.50 9.17 1.29
C GLN A 41 -12.96 10.27 2.21
N GLY A 42 -13.40 10.31 3.48
CA GLY A 42 -12.89 11.25 4.47
C GLY A 42 -11.39 11.05 4.75
N MET A 43 -10.94 9.80 4.88
CA MET A 43 -9.52 9.48 5.06
C MET A 43 -8.68 9.91 3.85
N LEU A 44 -9.16 9.64 2.62
CA LEU A 44 -8.49 10.07 1.39
C LEU A 44 -8.41 11.59 1.30
N PHE A 45 -9.51 12.30 1.61
CA PHE A 45 -9.52 13.76 1.63
C PHE A 45 -8.47 14.33 2.59
N GLN A 46 -8.39 13.81 3.81
CA GLN A 46 -7.41 14.27 4.80
C GLN A 46 -5.97 14.01 4.36
N HIS A 47 -5.69 12.85 3.75
CA HIS A 47 -4.38 12.54 3.19
C HIS A 47 -3.99 13.51 2.08
N LEU A 48 -4.94 13.89 1.21
CA LEU A 48 -4.72 14.86 0.13
C LEU A 48 -4.57 16.30 0.63
N TYR A 49 -5.31 16.67 1.67
CA TYR A 49 -5.28 18.01 2.27
C TYR A 49 -4.00 18.27 3.07
N SER A 50 -3.51 17.25 3.78
CA SER A 50 -2.29 17.32 4.59
C SER A 50 -1.34 16.15 4.27
N PRO A 51 -0.60 16.20 3.14
CA PRO A 51 0.21 15.07 2.65
C PRO A 51 1.37 14.65 3.56
N GLU A 52 1.77 15.52 4.50
CA GLU A 52 2.82 15.24 5.49
C GLU A 52 2.25 14.66 6.80
N SER A 53 0.91 14.54 6.90
CA SER A 53 0.26 13.94 8.06
C SER A 53 0.38 12.42 8.03
N SER A 54 0.77 11.84 9.16
CA SER A 54 0.79 10.40 9.41
C SER A 54 -0.40 9.90 10.23
N VAL A 55 -1.47 10.70 10.37
CA VAL A 55 -2.59 10.43 11.31
C VAL A 55 -3.30 9.08 11.09
N TYR A 56 -3.24 8.54 9.86
CA TYR A 56 -3.81 7.23 9.52
C TYR A 56 -2.76 6.15 9.24
N ASN A 57 -1.48 6.44 9.51
CA ASN A 57 -0.43 5.43 9.41
C ASN A 57 -0.48 4.57 10.68
N MET A 58 -0.51 3.26 10.49
CA MET A 58 -0.34 2.29 11.57
C MET A 58 1.06 1.69 11.46
N GLN A 59 1.86 1.86 12.51
CA GLN A 59 3.13 1.17 12.66
C GLN A 59 2.99 0.18 13.82
N VAL A 60 3.48 -1.03 13.60
CA VAL A 60 3.53 -2.07 14.62
C VAL A 60 4.96 -2.61 14.66
N ASP A 61 5.53 -2.64 15.86
CA ASP A 61 6.88 -3.13 16.10
C ASP A 61 6.81 -4.37 16.99
N PHE A 62 7.62 -5.38 16.68
CA PHE A 62 7.72 -6.62 17.44
C PHE A 62 9.16 -6.84 17.89
N THR A 63 9.33 -7.29 19.14
CA THR A 63 10.61 -7.83 19.62
C THR A 63 10.51 -9.34 19.59
N LEU A 64 11.39 -9.97 18.82
CA LEU A 64 11.48 -11.42 18.66
C LEU A 64 12.74 -11.92 19.36
N GLU A 65 12.61 -13.02 20.11
CA GLU A 65 13.71 -13.69 20.79
C GLU A 65 14.02 -15.01 20.09
N GLY A 66 15.32 -15.28 19.89
CA GLY A 66 15.81 -16.47 19.19
C GLY A 66 16.25 -16.20 17.75
N ASP A 67 16.56 -17.29 17.04
CA ASP A 67 16.99 -17.23 15.65
C ASP A 67 15.79 -16.95 14.74
N LEU A 68 15.84 -15.82 14.05
CA LEU A 68 14.81 -15.42 13.10
C LEU A 68 15.22 -15.79 11.68
N ASP A 69 14.41 -16.64 11.05
CA ASP A 69 14.49 -16.90 9.62
C ASP A 69 13.83 -15.74 8.84
N ILE A 70 14.68 -14.86 8.31
CA ILE A 70 14.30 -13.68 7.55
C ILE A 70 13.61 -14.06 6.23
N ASP A 71 14.05 -15.13 5.58
CA ASP A 71 13.51 -15.58 4.30
C ASP A 71 12.11 -16.15 4.48
N ALA A 72 11.89 -16.92 5.55
CA ALA A 72 10.57 -17.41 5.92
C ALA A 72 9.62 -16.25 6.27
N LEU A 73 10.09 -15.24 7.00
CA LEU A 73 9.30 -14.05 7.31
C LEU A 73 8.88 -13.30 6.03
N GLN A 74 9.81 -13.08 5.09
CA GLN A 74 9.50 -12.40 3.83
C GLN A 74 8.48 -13.18 2.99
N GLN A 75 8.61 -14.51 2.92
CA GLN A 75 7.66 -15.38 2.23
C GLN A 75 6.28 -15.33 2.89
N SER A 76 6.22 -15.33 4.23
CA SER A 76 4.95 -15.23 4.96
C SER A 76 4.21 -13.93 4.64
N TRP A 77 4.93 -12.81 4.56
CA TRP A 77 4.32 -11.53 4.18
C TRP A 77 3.85 -11.52 2.73
N SER A 78 4.64 -12.08 1.82
CA SER A 78 4.27 -12.19 0.41
C SER A 78 2.96 -12.99 0.26
N PHE A 79 2.83 -14.10 0.99
CA PHE A 79 1.60 -14.90 1.03
C PHE A 79 0.40 -14.13 1.59
N LEU A 80 0.58 -13.36 2.67
CA LEU A 80 -0.48 -12.53 3.22
C LEU A 80 -0.94 -11.46 2.23
N VAL A 81 -0.01 -10.81 1.52
CA VAL A 81 -0.34 -9.83 0.47
C VAL A 81 -1.15 -10.50 -0.64
N GLU A 82 -0.71 -11.65 -1.16
CA GLU A 82 -1.45 -12.39 -2.19
C GLU A 82 -2.87 -12.78 -1.72
N ARG A 83 -2.99 -13.30 -0.51
CA ARG A 83 -4.24 -13.80 0.07
C ARG A 83 -5.27 -12.70 0.35
N HIS A 84 -4.84 -11.54 0.84
CA HIS A 84 -5.73 -10.50 1.34
C HIS A 84 -5.86 -9.33 0.36
N ALA A 85 -7.00 -9.24 -0.33
CA ALA A 85 -7.31 -8.20 -1.32
C ALA A 85 -7.04 -6.76 -0.83
N VAL A 86 -7.27 -6.48 0.46
CA VAL A 86 -7.03 -5.14 1.05
C VAL A 86 -5.56 -4.71 0.97
N LEU A 87 -4.62 -5.66 1.07
CA LEU A 87 -3.17 -5.37 0.96
C LEU A 87 -2.74 -5.15 -0.50
N ARG A 88 -3.61 -5.47 -1.47
CA ARG A 88 -3.40 -5.30 -2.91
C ARG A 88 -4.31 -4.22 -3.50
N THR A 89 -4.89 -3.39 -2.64
CA THR A 89 -5.86 -2.35 -3.02
C THR A 89 -5.19 -0.99 -3.11
N VAL A 90 -5.49 -0.27 -4.18
CA VAL A 90 -5.09 1.14 -4.37
C VAL A 90 -6.33 2.02 -4.48
N PHE A 91 -6.20 3.30 -4.13
CA PHE A 91 -7.25 4.29 -4.34
C PHE A 91 -7.00 5.05 -5.63
N ALA A 92 -8.02 5.17 -6.48
CA ALA A 92 -8.00 5.92 -7.72
C ALA A 92 -9.00 7.06 -7.64
N TRP A 93 -8.54 8.30 -7.78
CA TRP A 93 -9.37 9.50 -7.69
C TRP A 93 -9.09 10.52 -8.80
N GLU A 94 -7.88 10.52 -9.36
CA GLU A 94 -7.51 11.45 -10.41
C GLU A 94 -8.30 11.18 -11.70
N ARG A 95 -8.90 12.24 -12.26
CA ARG A 95 -9.67 12.18 -13.51
C ARG A 95 -10.86 11.20 -13.47
N MET A 96 -11.39 10.95 -12.27
CA MET A 96 -12.59 10.17 -12.04
C MET A 96 -13.69 11.09 -11.48
N GLU A 97 -14.96 10.75 -11.72
CA GLU A 97 -16.11 11.50 -11.16
C GLU A 97 -16.17 11.38 -9.63
N LYS A 98 -15.74 10.24 -9.09
CA LYS A 98 -15.67 9.94 -7.65
C LYS A 98 -14.49 9.00 -7.39
N PRO A 99 -13.98 8.89 -6.15
CA PRO A 99 -12.90 7.97 -5.87
C PRO A 99 -13.38 6.51 -5.87
N TYR A 100 -12.49 5.62 -6.30
CA TYR A 100 -12.68 4.18 -6.34
C TYR A 100 -11.53 3.45 -5.65
N GLN A 101 -11.84 2.29 -5.08
CA GLN A 101 -10.83 1.33 -4.66
C GLN A 101 -10.68 0.29 -5.76
N VAL A 102 -9.44 0.09 -6.19
CA VAL A 102 -9.07 -0.85 -7.24
C VAL A 102 -8.26 -1.96 -6.60
N VAL A 103 -8.82 -3.17 -6.62
CA VAL A 103 -8.14 -4.37 -6.16
C VAL A 103 -7.33 -4.92 -7.33
N HIS A 104 -6.01 -5.03 -7.17
CA HIS A 104 -5.16 -5.66 -8.18
C HIS A 104 -5.35 -7.19 -8.20
N ARG A 105 -4.68 -7.95 -9.07
CA ARG A 105 -4.59 -9.42 -8.95
C ARG A 105 -3.34 -9.83 -8.19
N HIS A 106 -2.25 -9.14 -8.48
CA HIS A 106 -0.96 -9.32 -7.85
C HIS A 106 -0.39 -7.96 -7.42
N ALA A 107 0.35 -7.96 -6.32
CA ALA A 107 1.10 -6.82 -5.84
C ALA A 107 2.45 -7.32 -5.33
N ASP A 108 3.51 -6.63 -5.70
CA ASP A 108 4.86 -6.98 -5.26
C ASP A 108 5.05 -6.52 -3.81
N PHE A 109 5.48 -7.45 -2.95
CA PHE A 109 5.93 -7.13 -1.60
C PHE A 109 7.45 -7.18 -1.52
N LYS A 110 8.07 -6.16 -0.92
CA LYS A 110 9.51 -6.13 -0.64
C LYS A 110 9.72 -5.73 0.80
N MET A 111 10.34 -6.62 1.57
CA MET A 111 10.77 -6.31 2.93
C MET A 111 12.04 -5.44 2.88
N MET A 112 12.13 -4.44 3.74
CA MET A 112 13.35 -3.67 3.97
C MET A 112 13.91 -4.07 5.33
N GLN A 113 15.20 -4.41 5.34
CA GLN A 113 15.95 -4.70 6.55
C GLN A 113 16.86 -3.50 6.86
N HIS A 114 16.84 -3.08 8.12
CA HIS A 114 17.71 -2.04 8.66
C HIS A 114 18.48 -2.65 9.83
N ASP A 115 19.79 -2.42 9.87
CA ASP A 115 20.70 -2.87 10.94
C ASP A 115 20.83 -1.83 12.05
#